data_AF-A0A9D5SRT3-F1
#
_entry.id   AF-A0A9D5SRT3-F1
#
_cell.length_a   1.000
_cell.length_b   1.000
_cell.length_c   1.000
_cell.angle_alpha   90.00
_cell.angle_beta   90.00
_cell.angle_gamma   90.00
#
_symmetry.space_group_name_H-M   'P 1'
#
loop_
_entity.id
_entity.type
_entity.pdbx_description
1 polymer ?
#
loop_
_entity_poly.entity_id
_entity_poly.type
_entity_poly.pdbx_seq_one_letter_code
_entity_poly.pdbx_strand_id
1 'polypeptide(L)'
;MPRKALRLPAIFLFGLMVLYSCVIMPLYQYISFDAVLSNSVLLDLIDFLANLLEPLLIATVFGFLIHGVYEYGLGRCRPLLILTGVALLLKYILGVFTVGWMGGSFYFPDDLWSLLVSLLIECAEIALVAFLAHKLISPAKEENRILKNASETLGKEYQPKTVFFPIKRPLSRKNPLLRTAFWGMIAVLSLLTLTYAIDEILFSVSGAFFTFADLPIVLLYWLLMVLVPSISGYFMALGCILLAHKKSTHNADASAIV
;
A
#
# COMPACT_ATOMS: atom_id res chain seq x y z
N MET A 1 16.28 22.48 -0.09
CA MET A 1 16.25 21.02 -0.35
C MET A 1 15.46 20.76 -1.63
N PRO A 2 16.02 20.05 -2.62
CA PRO A 2 15.55 20.16 -3.99
C PRO A 2 14.27 19.36 -4.20
N ARG A 3 13.22 20.02 -4.71
CA ARG A 3 11.99 19.41 -5.26
C ARG A 3 12.24 18.23 -6.22
N LYS A 4 13.47 18.07 -6.72
CA LYS A 4 13.92 16.98 -7.62
C LYS A 4 13.97 15.61 -6.94
N ALA A 5 14.23 15.52 -5.63
CA ALA A 5 14.40 14.24 -4.93
C ALA A 5 13.09 13.44 -4.80
N LEU A 6 11.95 14.14 -4.71
CA LEU A 6 10.61 13.56 -4.63
C LEU A 6 10.03 13.18 -6.01
N ARG A 7 10.60 13.70 -7.11
CA ARG A 7 10.10 13.44 -8.47
C ARG A 7 10.29 11.99 -8.89
N LEU A 8 11.45 11.40 -8.65
CA LEU A 8 11.74 10.03 -9.10
C LEU A 8 10.84 8.98 -8.39
N PRO A 9 10.68 9.00 -7.06
CA PRO A 9 9.72 8.14 -6.35
C PRO A 9 8.28 8.34 -6.83
N ALA A 10 7.88 9.60 -7.04
CA ALA A 10 6.53 9.94 -7.47
C ALA A 10 6.23 9.48 -8.91
N ILE A 11 7.19 9.65 -9.84
CA ILE A 11 7.07 9.17 -11.22
C ILE A 11 7.04 7.65 -11.26
N PHE A 12 7.88 6.98 -10.45
CA PHE A 12 7.87 5.52 -10.36
C PHE A 12 6.53 4.99 -9.84
N LEU A 13 6.03 5.55 -8.73
CA LEU A 13 4.75 5.15 -8.15
C LEU A 13 3.59 5.42 -9.12
N PHE A 14 3.58 6.59 -9.76
CA PHE A 14 2.58 6.93 -10.76
C PHE A 14 2.64 6.01 -11.98
N GLY A 15 3.84 5.71 -12.49
CA GLY A 15 4.02 4.79 -13.61
C GLY A 15 3.57 3.36 -13.29
N LEU A 16 3.88 2.87 -12.09
CA LEU A 16 3.43 1.56 -11.61
C LEU A 16 1.91 1.51 -11.49
N MET A 17 1.30 2.57 -10.96
CA MET A 17 -0.15 2.70 -10.86
C MET A 17 -0.83 2.77 -12.22
N VAL A 18 -0.31 3.57 -13.15
CA VAL A 18 -0.84 3.65 -14.52
C VAL A 18 -0.71 2.31 -15.23
N LEU A 19 0.42 1.61 -15.07
CA LEU A 19 0.59 0.28 -15.62
C LEU A 19 -0.45 -0.70 -15.06
N TYR A 20 -0.68 -0.67 -13.74
CA TYR A 20 -1.72 -1.48 -13.12
C TYR A 20 -3.11 -1.16 -13.66
N SER A 21 -3.52 0.11 -13.61
CA SER A 21 -4.86 0.56 -13.99
C SER A 21 -5.15 0.42 -15.49
N CYS A 22 -4.18 0.69 -16.35
CA CYS A 22 -4.39 0.73 -17.81
C CYS A 22 -4.10 -0.59 -18.52
N VAL A 23 -3.26 -1.44 -17.94
CA VAL A 23 -2.82 -2.68 -18.60
C VAL A 23 -3.24 -3.89 -17.79
N ILE A 24 -2.87 -3.96 -16.51
CA ILE A 24 -3.04 -5.19 -15.75
C ILE A 24 -4.50 -5.41 -15.37
N MET A 25 -5.19 -4.37 -14.89
CA MET A 25 -6.59 -4.47 -14.50
C MET A 25 -7.52 -4.81 -15.68
N PRO A 26 -7.41 -4.19 -16.87
CA PRO A 26 -8.26 -4.57 -18.00
C PRO A 26 -7.95 -5.98 -18.52
N LEU A 27 -6.68 -6.36 -18.54
CA LEU A 27 -6.27 -7.72 -18.94
C LEU A 27 -6.80 -8.76 -17.94
N TYR A 28 -6.75 -8.46 -16.64
CA TYR A 28 -7.32 -9.29 -15.59
C TYR A 28 -8.83 -9.48 -15.81
N GLN A 29 -9.60 -8.40 -15.98
CA GLN A 29 -11.04 -8.51 -16.21
C GLN A 29 -11.38 -9.31 -17.46
N TYR A 30 -10.59 -9.17 -18.53
CA TYR A 30 -10.75 -9.97 -19.75
C TYR A 30 -10.52 -11.46 -19.47
N ILE A 31 -9.45 -11.78 -18.75
CA ILE A 31 -9.07 -13.15 -18.40
C ILE A 31 -10.09 -13.76 -17.43
N SER A 32 -10.53 -13.04 -16.39
CA SER A 32 -11.52 -13.52 -15.43
C SER A 32 -12.87 -13.79 -16.09
N PHE A 33 -13.28 -12.99 -17.08
CA PHE A 33 -14.49 -13.25 -17.87
C PHE A 33 -14.40 -14.59 -18.64
N ASP A 34 -13.21 -14.94 -19.14
CA ASP A 34 -12.95 -16.20 -19.86
C ASP A 34 -12.69 -17.39 -18.90
N ALA A 35 -12.16 -17.12 -17.70
CA ALA A 35 -11.91 -18.08 -16.62
C ALA A 35 -13.20 -18.72 -16.11
N VAL A 36 -14.21 -17.87 -15.84
CA VAL A 36 -15.55 -18.31 -15.41
C VAL A 36 -16.20 -19.27 -16.42
N LEU A 37 -15.82 -19.18 -17.70
CA LEU A 37 -16.41 -19.96 -18.78
C LEU A 37 -15.65 -21.26 -19.12
N SER A 38 -14.36 -21.36 -18.82
CA SER A 38 -13.51 -22.44 -19.36
C SER A 38 -12.96 -23.44 -18.34
N ASN A 39 -13.24 -23.28 -17.04
CA ASN A 39 -12.95 -24.27 -15.99
C ASN A 39 -11.50 -24.79 -16.02
N SER A 40 -10.54 -23.90 -16.34
CA SER A 40 -9.13 -24.27 -16.53
C SER A 40 -8.26 -23.80 -15.36
N VAL A 41 -7.45 -24.73 -14.82
CA VAL A 41 -6.53 -24.48 -13.70
C VAL A 41 -5.55 -23.33 -13.98
N LEU A 42 -5.19 -23.12 -15.26
CA LEU A 42 -4.31 -22.03 -15.64
C LEU A 42 -4.96 -20.66 -15.43
N LEU A 43 -6.26 -20.54 -15.72
CA LEU A 43 -6.99 -19.28 -15.56
C LEU A 43 -7.26 -19.00 -14.08
N ASP A 44 -7.55 -20.03 -13.28
CA ASP A 44 -7.66 -19.89 -11.82
C ASP A 44 -6.34 -19.41 -11.19
N LEU A 45 -5.20 -19.89 -11.69
CA LEU A 45 -3.88 -19.44 -11.23
C LEU A 45 -3.61 -17.98 -11.63
N ILE A 46 -4.01 -17.57 -12.84
CA ILE A 46 -3.86 -16.17 -13.28
C ILE A 46 -4.77 -15.26 -12.46
N ASP A 47 -6.00 -15.69 -12.18
CA ASP A 47 -6.95 -14.97 -11.35
C ASP A 47 -6.41 -14.77 -9.93
N PHE A 48 -5.84 -15.82 -9.35
CA PHE A 48 -5.16 -15.75 -8.07
C PHE A 48 -3.97 -14.77 -8.07
N LEU A 49 -3.09 -14.83 -9.08
CA LEU A 49 -1.92 -13.95 -9.19
C LEU A 49 -2.31 -12.48 -9.35
N ALA A 50 -3.39 -12.20 -10.08
CA ALA A 50 -3.89 -10.85 -10.26
C ALA A 50 -4.51 -10.31 -8.97
N ASN A 51 -5.27 -11.13 -8.25
CA ASN A 51 -5.79 -10.78 -6.92
C ASN A 51 -4.67 -10.54 -5.89
N LEU A 52 -3.51 -11.19 -6.04
CA LEU A 52 -2.32 -10.92 -5.21
C LEU A 52 -1.66 -9.57 -5.54
N LEU A 53 -1.77 -9.10 -6.77
CA LEU A 53 -1.05 -7.90 -7.23
C LEU A 53 -1.61 -6.62 -6.62
N GLU A 54 -2.91 -6.57 -6.36
CA GLU A 54 -3.56 -5.37 -5.79
C GLU A 54 -3.08 -5.04 -4.36
N PRO A 55 -3.10 -5.97 -3.39
CA PRO A 55 -2.52 -5.73 -2.07
C PRO A 55 -1.03 -5.37 -2.11
N LEU A 56 -0.28 -5.98 -3.04
CA LEU A 56 1.14 -5.69 -3.25
C LEU A 56 1.37 -4.25 -3.74
N LEU A 57 0.51 -3.76 -4.63
CA LEU A 57 0.53 -2.39 -5.12
C LEU A 57 0.19 -1.40 -4.00
N ILE A 58 -0.87 -1.66 -3.23
CA ILE A 58 -1.27 -0.84 -2.07
C ILE A 58 -0.13 -0.76 -1.04
N ALA A 59 0.51 -1.90 -0.74
CA ALA A 59 1.65 -1.93 0.16
C ALA A 59 2.86 -1.13 -0.35
N THR A 60 3.08 -1.13 -1.67
CA THR A 60 4.11 -0.29 -2.31
C THR A 60 3.80 1.19 -2.11
N VAL A 61 2.55 1.62 -2.33
CA VAL A 61 2.09 2.99 -2.05
C VAL A 61 2.35 3.38 -0.60
N PHE A 62 2.03 2.49 0.33
CA PHE A 62 2.24 2.74 1.76
C PHE A 62 3.73 2.88 2.09
N GLY A 63 4.58 2.01 1.54
CA GLY A 63 6.03 2.12 1.68
C GLY A 63 6.56 3.47 1.20
N PHE A 64 6.12 3.93 0.02
CA PHE A 64 6.50 5.22 -0.53
C PHE A 64 5.94 6.42 0.26
N LEU A 65 4.71 6.34 0.77
CA LEU A 65 4.12 7.36 1.63
C LEU A 65 4.86 7.49 2.97
N ILE A 66 5.13 6.36 3.63
CA ILE A 66 5.87 6.31 4.90
C ILE A 66 7.27 6.90 4.69
N HIS A 67 7.96 6.50 3.62
CA HIS A 67 9.26 7.05 3.27
C HIS A 67 9.18 8.55 2.94
N GLY A 68 8.19 8.98 2.17
CA GLY A 68 7.98 10.37 1.82
C GLY A 68 7.78 11.25 3.06
N VAL A 69 6.91 10.82 3.99
CA VAL A 69 6.67 11.51 5.25
C VAL A 69 7.94 11.56 6.09
N TYR A 70 8.72 10.49 6.11
CA TYR A 70 10.01 10.44 6.81
C TYR A 70 11.03 11.45 6.27
N GLU A 71 11.30 11.44 4.97
CA GLU A 71 12.31 12.34 4.37
C GLU A 71 11.83 13.79 4.35
N TYR A 72 10.61 14.02 3.85
CA TYR A 72 10.17 15.36 3.45
C TYR A 72 9.14 15.99 4.40
N GLY A 73 8.50 15.19 5.26
CA GLY A 73 7.38 15.60 6.10
C GLY A 73 6.04 15.64 5.34
N LEU A 74 4.94 15.50 6.06
CA LEU A 74 3.59 15.38 5.49
C LEU A 74 3.22 16.57 4.59
N GLY A 75 3.55 17.80 5.00
CA GLY A 75 3.23 19.01 4.23
C GLY A 75 3.87 19.07 2.84
N ARG A 76 5.01 18.40 2.63
CA ARG A 76 5.70 18.32 1.32
C ARG A 76 5.35 17.08 0.52
N CYS A 77 4.61 16.12 1.10
CA CYS A 77 4.15 14.91 0.43
C CYS A 77 2.87 15.11 -0.39
N ARG A 78 2.28 16.32 -0.41
CA ARG A 78 1.07 16.65 -1.19
C ARG A 78 1.13 16.16 -2.65
N PRO A 79 2.23 16.34 -3.41
CA PRO A 79 2.28 15.85 -4.79
C PRO A 79 2.16 14.32 -4.88
N LEU A 80 2.71 13.59 -3.91
CA LEU A 80 2.62 12.14 -3.87
C LEU A 80 1.19 11.70 -3.56
N LEU A 81 0.52 12.34 -2.59
CA LEU A 81 -0.89 12.10 -2.28
C LEU A 81 -1.80 12.41 -3.48
N ILE A 82 -1.57 13.52 -4.18
CA ILE A 82 -2.34 13.90 -5.38
C ILE A 82 -2.13 12.86 -6.49
N LEU A 83 -0.89 12.47 -6.77
CA LEU A 83 -0.60 11.46 -7.80
C LEU A 83 -1.23 10.11 -7.47
N THR A 84 -1.17 9.69 -6.20
CA THR A 84 -1.85 8.47 -5.75
C THR A 84 -3.37 8.60 -5.92
N GLY A 85 -3.97 9.73 -5.54
CA GLY A 85 -5.41 9.97 -5.73
C GLY A 85 -5.84 9.95 -7.19
N VAL A 86 -5.05 10.58 -8.08
CA VAL A 86 -5.30 10.54 -9.54
C VAL A 86 -5.18 9.12 -10.08
N ALA A 87 -4.17 8.37 -9.65
CA ALA A 87 -3.99 6.96 -10.01
C ALA A 87 -5.18 6.08 -9.58
N LEU A 88 -5.68 6.28 -8.35
CA LEU A 88 -6.86 5.59 -7.85
C LEU A 88 -8.10 5.94 -8.68
N LEU A 89 -8.36 7.23 -8.92
CA LEU A 89 -9.48 7.64 -9.78
C LEU A 89 -9.39 6.98 -11.16
N LEU A 90 -8.19 6.93 -11.75
CA LEU A 90 -7.96 6.29 -13.03
C LEU A 90 -8.25 4.76 -12.98
N LYS A 91 -7.83 4.06 -11.91
CA LYS A 91 -8.15 2.63 -11.68
C LYS A 91 -9.66 2.40 -11.76
N TYR A 92 -10.43 3.16 -10.98
CA TYR A 92 -11.88 3.00 -10.90
C TYR A 92 -12.59 3.39 -12.20
N ILE A 93 -12.19 4.51 -12.83
CA ILE A 93 -12.75 4.94 -14.12
C ILE A 93 -12.51 3.86 -15.20
N LEU A 94 -11.29 3.35 -15.30
CA LEU A 94 -10.96 2.33 -16.31
C LEU A 94 -11.61 0.99 -16.02
N GLY A 95 -11.72 0.59 -14.75
CA GLY A 95 -12.46 -0.61 -14.37
C GLY A 95 -13.91 -0.56 -14.83
N VAL A 96 -14.57 0.58 -14.66
CA VAL A 96 -15.93 0.82 -15.15
C VAL A 96 -16.03 0.72 -16.67
N PHE A 97 -15.14 1.41 -17.40
CA PHE A 97 -15.15 1.37 -18.86
C PHE A 97 -14.94 -0.05 -19.39
N THR A 98 -14.06 -0.81 -18.75
CA THR A 98 -13.71 -2.16 -19.17
C THR A 98 -14.86 -3.14 -18.90
N VAL A 99 -15.48 -3.08 -17.72
CA VAL A 99 -16.68 -3.88 -17.41
C VAL A 99 -17.84 -3.53 -18.35
N GLY A 100 -18.10 -2.24 -18.60
CA GLY A 100 -19.14 -1.80 -19.53
C GLY A 100 -18.89 -2.22 -20.98
N TRP A 101 -17.62 -2.25 -21.41
CA TRP A 101 -17.23 -2.75 -22.73
C TRP A 101 -17.44 -4.27 -22.85
N MET A 102 -17.02 -5.04 -21.83
CA MET A 102 -17.15 -6.51 -21.84
C MET A 102 -18.60 -6.97 -21.68
N GLY A 103 -19.38 -6.29 -20.85
CA GLY A 103 -20.80 -6.60 -20.61
C GLY A 103 -21.74 -6.18 -21.75
N GLY A 104 -21.24 -5.51 -22.79
CA GLY A 104 -22.03 -5.07 -23.95
C GLY A 104 -23.13 -4.06 -23.63
N SER A 105 -23.19 -3.56 -22.39
CA SER A 105 -24.15 -2.56 -21.94
C SER A 105 -23.49 -1.59 -20.97
N PHE A 106 -23.76 -0.31 -21.20
CA PHE A 106 -23.33 0.81 -20.38
C PHE A 106 -24.45 1.15 -19.37
N TYR A 107 -25.00 0.16 -18.66
CA TYR A 107 -25.97 0.39 -17.59
C TYR A 107 -25.22 0.41 -16.25
N PHE A 108 -25.06 1.62 -15.68
CA PHE A 108 -24.11 1.93 -14.61
C PHE A 108 -24.62 2.00 -13.15
N PRO A 109 -25.92 2.07 -12.81
CA PRO A 109 -26.30 2.66 -11.52
C PRO A 109 -25.90 1.83 -10.28
N ASP A 110 -25.98 0.50 -10.36
CA ASP A 110 -25.72 -0.37 -9.20
C ASP A 110 -24.22 -0.60 -8.96
N ASP A 111 -23.43 -0.78 -10.03
CA ASP A 111 -21.97 -0.96 -9.92
C ASP A 111 -21.26 0.33 -9.50
N LEU A 112 -21.78 1.50 -9.91
CA LEU A 112 -21.18 2.79 -9.57
C LEU A 112 -21.14 3.03 -8.06
N TRP A 113 -22.18 2.60 -7.33
CA TRP A 113 -22.24 2.76 -5.87
C TRP A 113 -21.18 1.90 -5.17
N SER A 114 -21.04 0.64 -5.58
CA SER A 114 -20.00 -0.26 -5.08
C SER A 114 -18.59 0.30 -5.31
N LEU A 115 -18.34 0.82 -6.52
CA LEU A 115 -17.07 1.43 -6.89
C LEU A 115 -16.75 2.70 -6.09
N LEU A 116 -17.75 3.55 -5.82
CA LEU A 116 -17.59 4.73 -4.99
C LEU A 116 -17.25 4.36 -3.54
N VAL A 117 -17.92 3.34 -2.99
CA VAL A 117 -17.64 2.84 -1.64
C VAL A 117 -16.21 2.29 -1.57
N SER A 118 -15.79 1.48 -2.54
CA SER A 118 -14.42 0.94 -2.60
C SER A 118 -13.37 2.04 -2.75
N LEU A 119 -13.61 3.05 -3.58
CA LEU A 119 -12.73 4.22 -3.70
C LEU A 119 -12.60 4.99 -2.37
N LEU A 120 -13.71 5.18 -1.65
CA LEU A 120 -13.71 5.86 -0.35
C LEU A 120 -12.93 5.07 0.69
N ILE A 121 -13.06 3.75 0.69
CA ILE A 121 -12.30 2.84 1.55
C ILE A 121 -10.80 2.97 1.27
N GLU A 122 -10.35 2.82 0.02
CA GLU A 122 -8.93 2.95 -0.34
C GLU A 122 -8.37 4.35 -0.01
N CYS A 123 -9.17 5.41 -0.20
CA CYS A 123 -8.79 6.76 0.20
C CYS A 123 -8.63 6.89 1.72
N ALA A 124 -9.53 6.27 2.50
CA ALA A 124 -9.46 6.25 3.95
C ALA A 124 -8.23 5.48 4.45
N GLU A 125 -7.86 4.38 3.80
CA GLU A 125 -6.64 3.62 4.13
C GLU A 125 -5.37 4.45 3.90
N ILE A 126 -5.26 5.10 2.73
CA ILE A 126 -4.12 5.98 2.41
C ILE A 126 -4.04 7.13 3.42
N ALA A 127 -5.18 7.74 3.76
CA ALA A 127 -5.25 8.81 4.75
C ALA A 127 -4.83 8.31 6.14
N LEU A 128 -5.27 7.12 6.56
CA LEU A 128 -4.90 6.49 7.81
C LEU A 128 -3.40 6.22 7.89
N VAL A 129 -2.79 5.67 6.84
CA VAL A 129 -1.34 5.41 6.80
C VAL A 129 -0.55 6.71 6.82
N ALA A 130 -0.98 7.73 6.06
CA ALA A 130 -0.36 9.05 6.10
C ALA A 130 -0.46 9.70 7.49
N PHE A 131 -1.61 9.55 8.16
CA PHE A 131 -1.82 10.03 9.53
C PHE A 131 -0.95 9.28 10.54
N LEU A 132 -0.88 7.95 10.46
CA LEU A 132 -0.02 7.12 11.31
C LEU A 132 1.45 7.49 11.12
N ALA A 133 1.89 7.64 9.86
CA ALA A 133 3.23 8.08 9.52
C ALA A 133 3.54 9.45 10.13
N HIS A 134 2.62 10.41 10.00
CA HIS A 134 2.80 11.73 10.61
C HIS A 134 2.89 11.65 12.13
N LYS A 135 1.95 10.97 12.79
CA LYS A 135 1.85 10.86 14.25
C LYS A 135 3.05 10.12 14.87
N LEU A 136 3.61 9.12 14.18
CA LEU A 136 4.71 8.32 14.71
C LEU A 136 6.09 8.83 14.31
N ILE A 137 6.24 9.37 13.10
CA ILE A 137 7.55 9.78 12.57
C ILE A 137 7.87 11.23 12.90
N SER A 138 6.89 12.15 12.86
CA SER A 138 7.15 13.57 13.07
C SER A 138 7.64 13.92 14.48
N PRO A 139 7.07 13.37 15.58
CA PRO A 139 7.60 13.61 16.93
C PRO A 139 9.02 13.06 17.12
N ALA A 140 9.28 11.85 16.62
CA ALA A 140 10.60 11.24 16.68
C ALA A 140 11.64 12.02 15.83
N LYS A 141 11.17 12.69 14.76
CA LYS A 141 12.00 13.59 13.96
C LYS A 141 12.34 14.90 14.69
N GLU A 142 11.36 15.44 15.40
CA GLU A 142 11.55 16.63 16.22
C GLU A 142 12.49 16.37 17.40
N GLU A 143 12.31 15.25 18.11
CA GLU A 143 13.20 14.83 19.21
C GLU A 143 14.66 14.75 18.75
N ASN A 144 14.91 14.14 17.60
CA ASN A 144 16.27 14.05 17.06
C ASN A 144 16.80 15.40 16.56
N ARG A 145 15.94 16.30 16.05
CA ARG A 145 16.34 17.68 15.73
C ARG A 145 16.81 18.40 16.99
N ILE A 146 16.08 18.26 18.09
CA ILE A 146 16.44 18.83 19.39
C ILE A 146 17.77 18.24 19.88
N LEU A 147 17.94 16.92 19.82
CA LEU A 147 19.19 16.25 20.21
C LEU A 147 20.39 16.67 19.35
N LYS A 148 20.18 16.85 18.04
CA LYS A 148 21.23 17.33 17.12
C LYS A 148 21.62 18.77 17.45
N ASN A 149 20.65 19.67 17.62
CA ASN A 149 20.91 21.05 18.01
C ASN A 149 21.60 21.12 19.39
N ALA A 150 21.20 20.27 20.33
CA ALA A 150 21.85 20.15 21.63
C ALA A 150 23.30 19.67 21.49
N SER A 151 23.59 18.71 20.60
CA SER A 151 24.96 18.27 20.32
C SER A 151 25.84 19.34 19.68
N GLU A 152 25.26 20.18 18.82
CA GLU A 152 25.93 21.32 18.19
C GLU A 152 26.21 22.45 19.20
N THR A 153 25.36 22.59 20.23
CA THR A 153 25.45 23.68 21.22
C THR A 153 26.26 23.31 22.47
N LEU A 154 26.21 22.05 22.93
CA LEU A 154 26.81 21.60 24.20
C LEU A 154 28.14 20.85 24.04
N GLY A 155 28.57 20.55 22.80
CA GLY A 155 29.82 19.83 22.54
C GLY A 155 29.75 18.31 22.85
N LYS A 156 30.89 17.65 22.63
CA LYS A 156 31.14 16.21 22.33
C LYS A 156 30.49 15.12 23.21
N GLU A 157 29.72 15.43 24.24
CA GLU A 157 29.03 14.43 25.06
C GLU A 157 27.80 13.81 24.37
N TYR A 158 27.26 14.48 23.34
CA TYR A 158 26.18 13.94 22.52
C TYR A 158 26.67 13.64 21.11
N GLN A 159 26.94 12.37 20.81
CA GLN A 159 27.24 11.95 19.44
C GLN A 159 25.93 11.89 18.64
N PRO A 160 25.77 12.70 17.57
CA PRO A 160 24.62 12.59 16.69
C PRO A 160 24.64 11.20 16.03
N LYS A 161 23.54 10.46 16.11
CA LYS A 161 23.42 9.16 15.43
C LYS A 161 23.48 9.40 13.92
N THR A 162 24.44 8.76 13.25
CA THR A 162 24.66 8.81 11.78
C THR A 162 23.45 8.31 10.97
N VAL A 163 22.57 7.53 11.58
CA VAL A 163 21.34 7.02 10.96
C VAL A 163 20.14 7.31 11.86
N PHE A 164 19.17 8.02 11.30
CA PHE A 164 18.00 8.55 12.01
C PHE A 164 17.06 7.45 12.54
N PHE A 165 17.07 6.24 11.96
CA PHE A 165 16.46 5.02 12.49
C PHE A 165 17.17 3.75 11.99
N PRO A 166 18.18 3.20 12.69
CA PRO A 166 18.87 2.01 12.22
C PRO A 166 17.90 0.81 12.24
N ILE A 167 17.62 0.26 11.06
CA ILE A 167 16.84 -0.98 10.92
C ILE A 167 17.80 -2.15 11.24
N LYS A 168 17.84 -2.55 12.51
CA LYS A 168 18.66 -3.68 12.99
C LYS A 168 17.95 -5.04 12.87
N ARG A 169 16.61 -5.03 12.79
CA ARG A 169 15.75 -6.20 12.74
C ARG A 169 14.56 -5.90 11.83
N PRO A 170 14.01 -6.91 11.12
CA PRO A 170 12.85 -6.71 10.25
C PRO A 170 11.64 -6.19 11.04
N LEU A 171 11.45 -6.67 12.27
CA LEU A 171 10.41 -6.21 13.20
C LEU A 171 11.03 -5.46 14.38
N SER A 172 10.55 -4.24 14.64
CA SER A 172 10.91 -3.49 15.85
C SER A 172 9.80 -2.55 16.27
N ARG A 173 9.31 -2.71 17.51
CA ARG A 173 8.33 -1.80 18.13
C ARG A 173 8.92 -0.42 18.44
N LYS A 174 10.24 -0.31 18.52
CA LYS A 174 10.96 0.93 18.87
C LYS A 174 11.28 1.80 17.65
N ASN A 175 11.28 1.23 16.44
CA ASN A 175 11.54 1.99 15.22
C ASN A 175 10.20 2.53 14.67
N PRO A 176 9.98 3.85 14.62
CA PRO A 176 8.72 4.43 14.18
C PRO A 176 8.39 4.14 12.72
N LEU A 177 9.39 3.92 11.84
CA LEU A 177 9.13 3.51 10.45
C LEU A 177 8.55 2.09 10.40
N LEU A 178 9.19 1.14 11.09
CA LEU A 178 8.75 -0.25 11.16
C LEU A 178 7.41 -0.37 11.89
N ARG A 179 7.22 0.42 12.94
CA ARG A 179 5.97 0.50 13.69
C ARG A 179 4.85 1.05 12.82
N THR A 180 5.10 2.09 12.02
CA THR A 180 4.09 2.64 11.08
C THR A 180 3.72 1.61 10.02
N ALA A 181 4.70 0.96 9.39
CA ALA A 181 4.43 -0.09 8.41
C ALA A 181 3.64 -1.26 9.02
N PHE A 182 4.01 -1.68 10.23
CA PHE A 182 3.31 -2.75 10.95
C PHE A 182 1.85 -2.40 11.27
N TRP A 183 1.59 -1.23 11.87
CA TRP A 183 0.21 -0.82 12.21
C TRP A 183 -0.62 -0.50 10.97
N GLY A 184 -0.01 0.06 9.91
CA GLY A 184 -0.68 0.25 8.63
C GLY A 184 -1.12 -1.07 8.01
N MET A 185 -0.25 -2.09 8.00
CA MET A 185 -0.62 -3.42 7.49
C MET A 185 -1.61 -4.16 8.39
N ILE A 186 -1.59 -3.95 9.71
CA ILE A 186 -2.64 -4.48 10.59
C ILE A 186 -4.00 -3.87 10.23
N ALA A 187 -4.07 -2.56 9.96
CA ALA A 187 -5.32 -1.92 9.58
C ALA A 187 -5.88 -2.51 8.27
N VAL A 188 -5.03 -2.71 7.26
CA VAL A 188 -5.41 -3.40 6.01
C VAL A 188 -5.85 -4.82 6.27
N LEU A 189 -5.10 -5.59 7.05
CA LEU A 189 -5.46 -6.97 7.40
C LEU A 189 -6.84 -7.04 8.07
N SER A 190 -7.11 -6.13 9.01
CA SER A 190 -8.40 -6.04 9.69
C SER A 190 -9.54 -5.70 8.72
N LEU A 191 -9.28 -4.77 7.79
CA LEU A 191 -10.26 -4.39 6.78
C LEU A 191 -10.54 -5.54 5.80
N LEU A 192 -9.50 -6.15 5.22
CA LEU A 192 -9.64 -7.30 4.31
C LEU A 192 -10.34 -8.47 4.99
N THR A 193 -10.05 -8.72 6.27
CA THR A 193 -10.75 -9.75 7.05
C THR A 193 -12.22 -9.40 7.24
N LEU A 194 -12.54 -8.12 7.47
CA LEU A 194 -13.91 -7.67 7.62
C LEU A 194 -14.68 -7.78 6.30
N THR A 195 -14.09 -7.37 5.18
CA THR A 195 -14.68 -7.51 3.84
C THR A 195 -14.96 -8.98 3.53
N TYR A 196 -13.96 -9.85 3.74
CA TYR A 196 -14.12 -11.29 3.56
C TYR A 196 -15.25 -11.86 4.44
N ALA A 197 -15.34 -11.44 5.70
CA ALA A 197 -16.41 -11.88 6.59
C ALA A 197 -17.80 -11.40 6.14
N ILE A 198 -17.91 -10.18 5.60
CA ILE A 198 -19.17 -9.64 5.05
C ILE A 198 -19.60 -10.44 3.82
N ASP A 199 -18.66 -10.73 2.90
CA ASP A 199 -18.96 -11.49 1.69
C ASP A 199 -19.45 -12.91 2.03
N GLU A 200 -18.82 -13.59 2.99
CA GLU A 200 -19.26 -14.90 3.48
C GLU A 200 -20.65 -14.85 4.14
N ILE A 201 -20.95 -13.78 4.91
CA ILE A 201 -22.27 -13.58 5.51
C ILE A 201 -23.33 -13.35 4.41
N LEU A 202 -23.04 -12.51 3.42
CA LEU A 202 -23.95 -12.23 2.30
C LEU A 202 -24.21 -13.48 1.47
N PHE A 203 -23.16 -14.27 1.19
CA PHE A 203 -23.27 -15.55 0.52
C PHE A 203 -24.14 -16.53 1.32
N SER A 204 -23.95 -16.60 2.64
CA SER A 204 -24.80 -17.43 3.50
C SER A 204 -26.26 -16.99 3.53
N VAL A 205 -26.53 -15.68 3.49
CA VAL A 205 -27.91 -15.12 3.46
C VAL A 205 -28.58 -15.40 2.11
N SER A 206 -27.82 -15.55 1.02
CA SER A 206 -28.33 -15.85 -0.32
C SER A 206 -28.84 -17.31 -0.51
N GLY A 207 -28.75 -18.15 0.53
CA GLY A 207 -29.31 -19.49 0.56
C GLY A 207 -28.28 -20.64 0.52
N ALA A 208 -26.99 -20.32 0.41
CA ALA A 208 -25.90 -21.29 0.54
C ALA A 208 -25.45 -21.38 2.00
N PHE A 209 -26.03 -22.29 2.79
CA PHE A 209 -25.67 -22.43 4.20
C PHE A 209 -24.23 -22.89 4.36
N PHE A 210 -23.44 -22.11 5.09
CA PHE A 210 -22.09 -22.49 5.52
C PHE A 210 -22.16 -23.78 6.35
N THR A 211 -21.46 -24.83 5.92
CA THR A 211 -21.30 -26.05 6.72
C THR A 211 -19.92 -26.08 7.35
N PHE A 212 -19.78 -26.77 8.49
CA PHE A 212 -18.46 -26.96 9.11
C PHE A 212 -17.45 -27.69 8.19
N ALA A 213 -17.93 -28.40 7.16
CA ALA A 213 -17.09 -29.03 6.16
C ALA A 213 -16.40 -28.02 5.23
N ASP A 214 -16.94 -26.81 5.10
CA ASP A 214 -16.40 -25.72 4.27
C ASP A 214 -15.28 -24.95 4.98
N LEU A 215 -15.15 -25.13 6.31
CA LEU A 215 -14.18 -24.42 7.15
C LEU A 215 -12.72 -24.52 6.65
N PRO A 216 -12.20 -25.69 6.20
CA PRO A 216 -10.84 -25.76 5.67
C PRO A 216 -10.63 -24.92 4.41
N ILE A 217 -11.64 -24.87 3.53
CA ILE A 217 -11.59 -24.12 2.28
C ILE A 217 -11.63 -22.62 2.58
N VAL A 218 -12.53 -22.20 3.47
CA VAL A 218 -12.65 -20.80 3.93
C VAL A 218 -11.38 -20.32 4.62
N LEU A 219 -10.76 -21.14 5.47
CA LEU A 219 -9.47 -20.81 6.10
C LEU A 219 -8.33 -20.73 5.08
N LEU A 220 -8.33 -21.60 4.07
CA LEU A 220 -7.34 -21.56 2.99
C LEU A 220 -7.52 -20.29 2.14
N TYR A 221 -8.75 -19.92 1.79
CA TYR A 221 -9.05 -18.69 1.07
C TYR A 221 -8.65 -17.45 1.88
N TRP A 222 -9.01 -17.37 3.16
CA TRP A 222 -8.57 -16.28 4.02
C TRP A 222 -7.04 -16.21 4.12
N LEU A 223 -6.36 -17.35 4.26
CA LEU A 223 -4.91 -17.38 4.31
C LEU A 223 -4.29 -16.83 3.01
N LEU A 224 -4.80 -17.27 1.85
CA LEU A 224 -4.26 -16.91 0.55
C LEU A 224 -4.62 -15.48 0.11
N MET A 225 -5.83 -15.01 0.42
CA MET A 225 -6.39 -13.75 -0.07
C MET A 225 -6.28 -12.60 0.94
N VAL A 226 -6.04 -12.90 2.23
CA VAL A 226 -5.98 -11.89 3.29
C VAL A 226 -4.63 -11.90 4.00
N LEU A 227 -4.18 -13.07 4.49
CA LEU A 227 -2.96 -13.16 5.30
C LEU A 227 -1.67 -13.04 4.46
N VAL A 228 -1.52 -13.85 3.42
CA VAL A 228 -0.33 -13.85 2.54
C VAL A 228 -0.10 -12.48 1.89
N PRO A 229 -1.12 -11.79 1.35
CA PRO A 229 -0.92 -10.48 0.74
C PRO A 229 -0.58 -9.41 1.80
N SER A 230 -1.16 -9.49 3.01
CA SER A 230 -0.82 -8.58 4.11
C SER A 230 0.63 -8.75 4.59
N ILE A 231 1.10 -9.99 4.73
CA ILE A 231 2.49 -10.27 5.11
C ILE A 231 3.45 -9.83 4.00
N SER A 232 3.14 -10.18 2.75
CA SER A 232 3.95 -9.80 1.58
C SER A 232 4.02 -8.28 1.44
N GLY A 233 2.90 -7.59 1.65
CA GLY A 233 2.82 -6.14 1.65
C GLY A 233 3.69 -5.49 2.72
N TYR A 234 3.74 -6.05 3.93
CA TYR A 234 4.66 -5.59 4.97
C TYR A 234 6.12 -5.65 4.51
N PHE A 235 6.55 -6.77 3.95
CA PHE A 235 7.92 -6.93 3.45
C PHE A 235 8.22 -6.03 2.24
N MET A 236 7.24 -5.80 1.37
CA MET A 236 7.35 -4.88 0.25
C MET A 236 7.53 -3.43 0.72
N ALA A 237 6.69 -2.99 1.66
CA ALA A 237 6.80 -1.65 2.26
C ALA A 237 8.15 -1.48 2.98
N LEU A 238 8.60 -2.52 3.69
CA LEU A 238 9.91 -2.56 4.32
C LEU A 238 11.04 -2.45 3.29
N GLY A 239 10.96 -3.20 2.20
CA GLY A 239 11.92 -3.15 1.09
C GLY A 239 12.00 -1.75 0.46
N CYS A 240 10.85 -1.11 0.25
CA CYS A 240 10.79 0.27 -0.25
C CYS A 240 11.47 1.25 0.71
N ILE A 241 11.20 1.14 2.02
CA ILE A 241 11.83 1.97 3.05
C ILE A 241 13.36 1.75 3.06
N LEU A 242 13.81 0.49 2.99
CA LEU A 242 15.24 0.14 3.01
C LEU A 242 15.99 0.65 1.78
N LEU A 243 15.43 0.45 0.58
CA LEU A 243 16.01 0.92 -0.68
C LEU A 243 16.16 2.44 -0.67
N ALA A 244 15.12 3.13 -0.19
CA ALA A 244 15.11 4.57 -0.15
C ALA A 244 16.05 5.12 0.93
N HIS A 245 16.19 4.42 2.06
CA HIS A 245 17.14 4.76 3.12
C HIS A 245 18.60 4.59 2.67
N LYS A 246 18.95 3.51 1.95
CA LYS A 246 20.32 3.26 1.44
C LYS A 246 20.79 4.37 0.49
N LYS A 247 19.88 4.92 -0.31
CA LYS A 247 20.16 6.03 -1.24
C LYS A 247 20.39 7.36 -0.52
N SER A 248 19.68 7.59 0.59
CA SER A 248 19.82 8.80 1.40
C SER A 248 21.19 8.87 2.10
N THR A 249 21.66 7.75 2.65
CA THR A 249 22.98 7.67 3.32
C THR A 249 24.15 7.83 2.34
N HIS A 250 24.09 7.20 1.16
CA HIS A 250 25.16 7.32 0.15
C HIS A 250 25.33 8.75 -0.38
N ASN A 251 24.24 9.51 -0.50
CA ASN A 251 24.29 10.91 -0.94
C ASN A 251 24.82 11.85 0.14
N ALA A 252 24.60 11.55 1.42
CA ALA A 252 25.14 12.33 2.53
C ALA A 252 26.68 12.20 2.60
N ASP A 253 27.20 10.99 2.42
CA ASP A 253 28.64 10.73 2.40
C ASP A 253 29.34 11.38 1.19
N ALA A 254 28.70 11.38 0.01
CA ALA A 254 29.23 12.04 -1.17
C ALA A 254 29.26 13.59 -1.04
N SER A 255 28.32 14.18 -0.29
CA SER A 255 28.27 15.63 -0.04
C SER A 255 29.24 16.10 1.05
N ALA A 256 29.80 15.20 1.86
CA ALA A 256 30.81 15.52 2.86
C ALA A 256 32.25 15.54 2.30
N ILE A 257 32.42 15.20 1.01
CA ILE A 257 33.71 15.15 0.31
C ILE A 257 33.94 16.41 -0.57
N VAL A 258 33.06 17.42 -0.48
CA VAL A 258 33.19 18.71 -1.20
C VAL A 258 33.40 19.86 -0.23
#